data_AF-A0A1U7CX00-F1
#
_entry.id   AF-A0A1U7CX00-F1
#
_cell.length_a   1.000
_cell.length_b   1.000
_cell.length_c   1.000
_cell.angle_alpha   90.00
_cell.angle_beta   90.00
_cell.angle_gamma   90.00
#
_symmetry.space_group_name_H-M   'P 1'
#
loop_
_entity.id
_entity.type
_entity.pdbx_description
1 polymer ?
#
loop_
_entity_poly.entity_id
_entity_poly.type
_entity_poly.pdbx_seq_one_letter_code
_entity_poly.pdbx_strand_id
1 'polypeptide(L)'
;MGNAPADPVVDLDERWRERRIKWGRKLGRLRLGVEPLDAQLDRHRRVTSVMSAVSGAIGLLFIALFSAFGRPDVGLIFVAVFLLPIIVFSWAGYLLLARRAHAFEREYDAYQSERRRLIG
;
A
#
# COMPACT_ATOMS: atom_id res chain seq x y z
N MET A 1 -24.68 35.86 -22.83
CA MET A 1 -23.78 34.73 -22.49
C MET A 1 -24.54 33.81 -21.54
N GLY A 2 -25.33 32.90 -22.08
CA GLY A 2 -25.98 31.86 -21.28
C GLY A 2 -24.98 30.73 -21.09
N ASN A 3 -24.55 30.48 -19.85
CA ASN A 3 -23.85 29.25 -19.52
C ASN A 3 -24.86 28.12 -19.74
N ALA A 4 -24.72 27.39 -20.85
CA ALA A 4 -25.42 26.13 -21.01
C ALA A 4 -25.10 25.26 -19.79
N PRO A 5 -26.09 24.58 -19.18
CA PRO A 5 -25.78 23.65 -18.09
C PRO A 5 -24.79 22.63 -18.67
N ALA A 6 -23.56 22.64 -18.15
CA ALA A 6 -22.55 21.68 -18.52
C ALA A 6 -23.15 20.28 -18.33
N ASP A 7 -23.01 19.41 -19.33
CA ASP A 7 -23.50 18.04 -19.27
C ASP A 7 -22.99 17.41 -17.95
N PRO A 8 -23.91 16.96 -17.07
CA PRO A 8 -23.54 16.47 -15.74
C PRO A 8 -22.58 15.27 -15.82
N VAL A 9 -22.60 14.51 -16.92
CA VAL A 9 -21.64 13.42 -17.17
C VAL A 9 -20.25 13.98 -17.45
N VAL A 10 -20.14 15.03 -18.27
CA VAL A 10 -18.86 15.65 -18.64
C VAL A 10 -18.19 16.30 -17.44
N ASP A 11 -18.96 17.02 -16.63
CA ASP A 11 -18.45 17.64 -15.38
C ASP A 11 -18.05 16.58 -14.33
N LEU A 12 -18.77 15.47 -14.24
CA LEU A 12 -18.39 14.35 -13.37
C LEU A 12 -17.06 13.71 -13.83
N ASP A 13 -16.91 13.49 -15.13
CA ASP A 13 -15.70 12.90 -15.74
C ASP A 13 -14.48 13.81 -15.56
N GLU A 14 -14.65 15.12 -15.69
CA GLU A 14 -13.59 16.11 -15.50
C GLU A 14 -13.13 16.19 -14.04
N ARG A 15 -14.07 16.26 -13.09
CA ARG A 15 -13.79 16.20 -11.64
C ARG A 15 -13.13 14.87 -11.23
N TRP A 16 -13.50 13.78 -11.89
CA TRP A 16 -12.86 12.48 -11.66
C TRP A 16 -11.43 12.44 -12.19
N ARG A 17 -11.17 13.03 -13.37
CA ARG A 17 -9.84 13.09 -13.98
C ARG A 17 -8.82 13.81 -13.10
N GLU A 18 -9.21 14.93 -12.50
CA GLU A 18 -8.37 15.65 -11.54
C GLU A 18 -8.05 14.82 -10.29
N ARG A 19 -9.07 14.14 -9.74
CA ARG A 19 -8.90 13.24 -8.59
C ARG A 19 -7.98 12.07 -8.93
N ARG A 20 -8.11 11.49 -10.11
CA ARG A 20 -7.23 10.41 -10.59
C ARG A 20 -5.77 10.86 -10.68
N ILE A 21 -5.48 12.09 -11.12
CA ILE A 21 -4.12 12.65 -11.12
C ILE A 21 -3.57 12.82 -9.70
N LYS A 22 -4.39 13.30 -8.76
CA LYS A 22 -4.00 13.43 -7.33
C LYS A 22 -3.69 12.04 -6.73
N TRP A 23 -4.50 11.04 -7.05
CA TRP A 23 -4.27 9.66 -6.62
C TRP A 23 -3.05 9.03 -7.28
N GLY A 24 -2.78 9.31 -8.56
CA GLY A 24 -1.55 8.91 -9.24
C GLY A 24 -0.30 9.39 -8.52
N ARG A 25 -0.30 10.64 -8.04
CA ARG A 25 0.81 11.17 -7.22
C ARG A 25 0.90 10.51 -5.84
N LYS A 26 -0.23 10.25 -5.17
CA LYS A 26 -0.26 9.61 -3.83
C LYS A 26 0.09 8.13 -3.84
N LEU A 27 -0.25 7.42 -4.92
CA LEU A 27 -0.03 6.00 -5.09
C LEU A 27 1.31 5.70 -5.77
N GLY A 28 1.85 6.65 -6.56
CA GLY A 28 3.25 6.85 -6.96
C GLY A 28 4.00 5.68 -7.61
N ARG A 29 3.99 4.52 -6.95
CA ARG A 29 4.58 3.23 -7.34
C ARG A 29 3.58 2.23 -7.93
N LEU A 30 2.29 2.39 -7.69
CA LEU A 30 1.27 1.47 -8.20
C LEU A 30 0.84 1.88 -9.61
N ARG A 31 0.86 0.94 -10.55
CA ARG A 31 0.38 1.18 -11.93
C ARG A 31 -1.14 1.25 -11.92
N LEU A 32 -1.68 2.46 -12.00
CA LEU A 32 -3.11 2.69 -12.11
C LEU A 32 -3.60 2.34 -13.51
N GLY A 33 -4.52 1.37 -13.62
CA GLY A 33 -5.28 1.08 -14.85
C GLY A 33 -4.72 0.01 -15.79
N VAL A 34 -3.61 -0.65 -15.45
CA VAL A 34 -3.07 -1.77 -16.25
C VAL A 34 -3.29 -3.13 -15.57
N GLU A 35 -3.22 -3.17 -14.24
CA GLU A 35 -3.31 -4.38 -13.43
C GLU A 35 -4.14 -4.07 -12.18
N PRO A 36 -5.05 -4.97 -11.73
CA PRO A 36 -5.79 -4.77 -10.49
C PRO A 36 -4.85 -4.47 -9.32
N LEU A 37 -5.15 -3.41 -8.55
CA LEU A 37 -4.31 -2.97 -7.44
C LEU A 37 -4.11 -4.08 -6.40
N ASP A 38 -5.15 -4.89 -6.17
CA ASP A 38 -5.10 -6.06 -5.29
C ASP A 38 -4.02 -7.06 -5.68
N ALA A 39 -3.84 -7.35 -6.98
CA ALA A 39 -2.82 -8.28 -7.44
C ALA A 39 -1.40 -7.74 -7.20
N GLN A 40 -1.21 -6.43 -7.37
CA GLN A 40 0.07 -5.77 -7.09
C GLN A 40 0.38 -5.75 -5.59
N LEU A 41 -0.64 -5.51 -4.75
CA LEU A 41 -0.54 -5.55 -3.29
C LEU A 41 -0.26 -6.95 -2.78
N ASP A 42 -0.91 -7.99 -3.32
CA ASP A 42 -0.70 -9.36 -2.87
C ASP A 42 0.73 -9.83 -3.20
N ARG A 43 1.26 -9.45 -4.38
CA ARG A 43 2.67 -9.70 -4.71
C ARG A 43 3.62 -8.99 -3.74
N HIS A 44 3.36 -7.72 -3.41
CA HIS A 44 4.16 -6.99 -2.43
C HIS A 44 4.08 -7.63 -1.05
N ARG A 45 2.88 -8.04 -0.60
CA ARG A 45 2.67 -8.74 0.66
C ARG A 45 3.48 -10.03 0.74
N ARG A 46 3.48 -10.85 -0.33
CA ARG A 46 4.27 -12.08 -0.38
C ARG A 46 5.76 -11.80 -0.25
N VAL A 47 6.28 -10.83 -0.99
CA VAL A 47 7.71 -10.46 -0.90
C VAL A 47 8.06 -9.93 0.49
N THR A 48 7.25 -9.03 1.05
CA THR A 48 7.43 -8.51 2.41
C THR A 48 7.37 -9.63 3.45
N SER A 49 6.47 -10.59 3.28
CA SER A 49 6.33 -11.74 4.18
C SER A 49 7.54 -12.68 4.11
N VAL A 50 8.01 -13.01 2.91
CA VAL A 50 9.20 -13.85 2.72
C VAL A 50 10.44 -13.17 3.30
N MET A 51 10.65 -11.89 3.02
CA MET A 51 11.77 -11.13 3.58
C MET A 51 11.68 -11.05 5.10
N SER A 52 10.50 -10.82 5.66
CA SER A 52 10.30 -10.82 7.11
C SER A 52 10.61 -12.18 7.74
N ALA A 53 10.23 -13.27 7.09
CA ALA A 53 10.52 -14.63 7.57
C ALA A 53 12.03 -14.93 7.53
N VAL A 54 12.71 -14.59 6.44
CA VAL A 54 14.17 -14.74 6.31
C VAL A 54 14.89 -13.91 7.36
N SER A 55 14.53 -12.64 7.50
CA SER A 55 15.05 -11.75 8.54
C SER A 55 14.80 -12.31 9.95
N GLY A 56 13.59 -12.79 10.23
CA GLY A 56 13.26 -13.42 11.52
C GLY A 56 14.11 -14.66 11.82
N ALA A 57 14.32 -15.52 10.82
CA ALA A 57 15.18 -16.70 10.95
C ALA A 57 16.63 -16.32 11.27
N ILE A 58 17.18 -15.30 10.59
CA ILE A 58 18.52 -14.75 10.88
C ILE A 58 18.59 -14.22 12.32
N GLY A 59 17.56 -13.48 12.77
CA GLY A 59 17.48 -12.98 14.13
C GLY A 59 17.49 -14.09 15.18
N LEU A 60 16.73 -15.16 14.98
CA LEU A 60 16.74 -16.33 15.86
C LEU A 60 18.11 -17.01 15.90
N LEU A 61 18.80 -17.08 14.76
CA LEU A 61 20.15 -17.62 14.65
C LEU A 61 21.15 -16.81 15.49
N PHE A 62 21.07 -15.48 15.43
CA PHE A 62 21.88 -14.61 16.29
C PHE A 62 21.57 -14.79 17.77
N ILE A 63 20.29 -14.85 18.14
CA ILE A 63 19.90 -15.09 19.53
C ILE A 63 20.45 -16.43 20.02
N ALA A 64 20.32 -17.50 19.24
CA ALA A 64 20.85 -18.81 19.58
C ALA A 64 22.38 -18.79 19.72
N LEU A 65 23.07 -18.13 18.79
CA LEU A 65 24.52 -17.96 18.82
C LEU A 65 24.97 -17.24 20.10
N PHE A 66 24.38 -16.08 20.40
CA PHE A 66 24.73 -15.30 21.59
C PHE A 66 24.33 -15.99 22.89
N SER A 67 23.25 -16.78 22.87
CA SER A 67 22.85 -17.62 23.99
C SER A 67 23.88 -18.70 24.30
N ALA A 68 24.48 -19.33 23.27
CA ALA A 68 25.56 -20.30 23.43
C ALA A 68 26.81 -19.72 24.12
N PHE A 69 27.04 -18.41 23.99
CA PHE A 69 28.12 -17.68 24.69
C PHE A 69 27.69 -17.11 26.06
N GLY A 70 26.52 -17.49 26.58
CA GLY A 70 26.00 -17.00 27.85
C GLY A 70 25.57 -15.53 27.85
N ARG A 71 25.34 -14.94 26.67
CA ARG A 71 24.92 -13.54 26.51
C ARG A 71 23.66 -13.41 25.64
N PRO A 72 22.54 -14.10 25.99
CA PRO A 72 21.31 -14.01 25.20
C PRO A 72 20.79 -12.56 25.09
N ASP A 73 21.04 -11.73 26.10
CA ASP A 73 20.65 -10.31 26.13
C ASP A 73 21.24 -9.52 24.94
N VAL A 74 22.49 -9.80 24.58
CA VAL A 74 23.17 -9.11 23.46
C VAL A 74 22.51 -9.47 22.13
N GLY A 75 22.18 -10.74 21.93
CA GLY A 75 21.46 -11.20 20.75
C GLY A 75 20.07 -10.56 20.65
N LEU A 76 19.38 -10.41 21.79
CA LEU A 76 18.04 -9.81 21.85
C LEU A 76 18.08 -8.30 21.56
N ILE A 77 19.06 -7.58 22.11
CA ILE A 77 19.30 -6.17 21.80
C ILE A 77 19.61 -5.99 20.31
N PHE A 78 20.45 -6.85 19.74
CA PHE A 78 20.77 -6.79 18.31
C PHE A 78 19.50 -6.93 17.45
N VAL A 79 18.66 -7.92 17.75
CA VAL A 79 17.40 -8.11 17.02
C VAL A 79 16.47 -6.91 17.20
N ALA A 80 16.33 -6.40 18.42
CA ALA A 80 15.46 -5.27 18.73
C ALA A 80 15.91 -3.97 18.06
N VAL A 81 17.21 -3.72 17.94
CA VAL A 81 17.76 -2.47 17.40
C VAL A 81 17.91 -2.50 15.89
N PHE A 82 18.31 -3.63 15.30
CA PHE A 82 18.59 -3.72 13.87
C PHE A 82 17.46 -4.34 13.07
N LEU A 83 16.93 -5.45 13.55
CA LEU A 83 16.03 -6.31 12.77
C LEU A 83 14.58 -5.86 12.89
N LEU A 84 14.15 -5.56 14.11
CA LEU A 84 12.77 -5.18 14.42
C LEU A 84 12.37 -3.89 13.69
N PRO A 85 13.17 -2.80 13.65
CA PRO A 85 12.79 -1.59 12.93
C PRO A 85 12.66 -1.84 11.43
N ILE A 86 13.56 -2.62 10.82
CA ILE A 86 13.50 -2.93 9.39
C ILE A 86 12.20 -3.64 9.04
N ILE A 87 11.83 -4.66 9.82
CA ILE A 87 10.58 -5.41 9.63
C ILE A 87 9.38 -4.47 9.82
N VAL A 88 9.35 -3.70 10.91
CA VAL A 88 8.24 -2.78 11.22
C VAL A 88 8.07 -1.71 10.13
N PHE A 89 9.15 -1.06 9.68
CA PHE A 89 9.08 -0.06 8.62
C PHE A 89 8.59 -0.65 7.29
N SER A 90 8.99 -1.88 6.96
CA SER A 90 8.54 -2.58 5.76
C SER A 90 7.03 -2.84 5.77
N TRP A 91 6.51 -3.35 6.90
CA TRP A 91 5.08 -3.59 7.08
C TRP A 91 4.27 -2.30 7.17
N ALA A 92 4.77 -1.27 7.87
CA ALA A 92 4.12 0.03 7.95
C ALA A 92 3.97 0.67 6.55
N GLY A 93 5.01 0.58 5.71
CA GLY A 93 4.97 1.02 4.32
C GLY A 93 3.92 0.28 3.51
N TYR A 94 3.86 -1.05 3.62
CA TYR A 94 2.84 -1.87 2.97
C TYR A 94 1.42 -1.48 3.43
N LEU A 95 1.19 -1.35 4.75
CA LEU A 95 -0.13 -1.05 5.30
C LEU A 95 -0.64 0.32 4.86
N LEU A 96 0.24 1.31 4.82
CA LEU A 96 -0.08 2.65 4.31
C LEU A 96 -0.49 2.60 2.83
N LEU A 97 0.23 1.80 2.03
CA LEU A 97 -0.04 1.63 0.61
C LEU A 97 -1.38 0.91 0.37
N ALA A 98 -1.65 -0.16 1.11
CA ALA A 98 -2.91 -0.90 1.06
C ALA A 98 -4.10 -0.02 1.46
N ARG A 99 -3.98 0.76 2.54
CA ARG A 99 -5.02 1.73 2.95
C ARG A 99 -5.33 2.75 1.85
N ARG A 100 -4.29 3.25 1.16
CA ARG A 100 -4.45 4.21 0.05
C ARG A 100 -5.11 3.56 -1.16
N ALA A 101 -4.78 2.31 -1.48
CA ALA A 101 -5.39 1.58 -2.58
C ALA A 101 -6.90 1.35 -2.35
N HIS A 102 -7.30 0.88 -1.17
CA HIS A 102 -8.71 0.72 -0.83
C HIS A 102 -9.49 2.04 -0.77
N ALA A 103 -8.83 3.15 -0.40
CA ALA A 103 -9.46 4.46 -0.49
C ALA A 103 -9.71 4.88 -1.94
N PHE A 104 -8.76 4.59 -2.85
CA PHE A 104 -8.93 4.84 -4.28
C PHE A 104 -10.03 3.98 -4.90
N GLU A 105 -10.09 2.69 -4.58
CA GLU A 105 -11.14 1.77 -5.08
C GLU A 105 -12.53 2.24 -4.68
N ARG A 106 -12.73 2.61 -3.42
CA ARG A 106 -14.01 3.15 -2.95
C ARG A 106 -14.42 4.43 -3.69
N GLU A 107 -13.48 5.33 -3.95
CA GLU A 107 -13.76 6.54 -4.73
C GLU A 107 -14.07 6.22 -6.20
N TYR A 108 -13.42 5.21 -6.78
CA TYR A 108 -13.67 4.78 -8.15
C TYR A 108 -15.03 4.11 -8.32
N ASP A 109 -15.42 3.26 -7.38
CA ASP A 109 -16.74 2.62 -7.36
C ASP A 109 -17.86 3.65 -7.21
N ALA A 110 -17.65 4.66 -6.36
CA ALA A 110 -18.58 5.78 -6.21
C ALA A 110 -18.74 6.54 -7.55
N TYR A 111 -17.65 6.88 -8.23
CA TYR A 111 -17.68 7.50 -9.54
C TYR A 111 -18.41 6.64 -10.59
N GLN A 112 -18.13 5.34 -10.65
CA GLN A 112 -18.79 4.42 -11.59
C GLN A 112 -20.28 4.24 -11.30
N SER A 113 -20.69 4.29 -10.03
CA SER A 113 -22.10 4.24 -9.63
C SER A 113 -22.84 5.51 -10.06
N GLU A 114 -22.23 6.67 -9.86
CA GLU A 114 -22.84 7.96 -10.20
C GLU A 114 -22.89 8.17 -11.71
N ARG A 115 -21.83 7.80 -12.43
CA ARG A 115 -21.82 7.83 -13.90
C ARG A 115 -22.89 6.93 -14.49
N ARG A 116 -23.13 5.74 -13.92
CA ARG A 116 -24.23 4.85 -14.35
C ARG A 116 -25.61 5.46 -14.12
N ARG A 117 -25.82 6.21 -13.03
CA ARG A 117 -27.08 6.92 -12.75
C ARG A 117 -27.35 8.09 -13.70
N LEU A 118 -26.29 8.72 -14.22
CA LEU A 118 -26.43 9.87 -15.13
C LEU A 118 -26.60 9.45 -16.60
N ILE A 119 -26.17 8.22 -16.95
CA ILE A 119 -26.24 7.70 -18.32
C ILE A 119 -27.49 6.83 -18.55
N GLY A 120 -28.01 6.16 -17.50
CA GLY A 120 -29.22 5.34 -17.56
C GLY A 120 -30.46 6.11 -17.19
#